data_AF-A0A4Q7DT84-F1
#
_entry.id   AF-A0A4Q7DT84-F1
#
_cell.length_a   1.000
_cell.length_b   1.000
_cell.length_c   1.000
_cell.angle_alpha   90.00
_cell.angle_beta   90.00
_cell.angle_gamma   90.00
#
_symmetry.space_group_name_H-M   'P 1'
#
loop_
_entity.id
_entity.type
_entity.pdbx_description
1 polymer ?
#
loop_
_entity_poly.entity_id
_entity_poly.type
_entity_poly.pdbx_seq_one_letter_code
_entity_poly.pdbx_strand_id
1 'polypeptide(L)' 'MTKYKLAQLAEIKYGKDHKKLGKGSVPVYGTGGIMRYVNDFIYEGESVLIPRKGSLNNLFYVHGKF' A
#
# COMPACT_ATOMS: atom_id res chain seq x y z
N MET A 1 22.79 -20.74 -2.11
CA MET A 1 21.90 -19.62 -1.74
C MET A 1 20.48 -20.13 -1.71
N THR A 2 19.79 -20.06 -0.58
CA THR A 2 18.41 -20.54 -0.44
C THR A 2 17.45 -19.55 -1.10
N LYS A 3 16.48 -20.04 -1.87
CA LYS A 3 15.46 -19.22 -2.53
C LYS A 3 14.10 -19.50 -1.92
N TYR A 4 13.30 -18.45 -1.74
CA TYR A 4 11.91 -18.53 -1.26
C TYR A 4 10.98 -17.83 -2.26
N LYS A 5 9.74 -18.32 -2.37
CA LYS A 5 8.66 -17.55 -3.00
C LYS A 5 8.19 -16.48 -2.01
N LEU A 6 7.82 -15.30 -2.51
CA LEU A 6 7.36 -14.20 -1.65
C LEU A 6 6.17 -14.60 -0.76
N ALA A 7 5.23 -15.38 -1.30
CA ALA A 7 4.07 -15.89 -0.55
C ALA A 7 4.43 -16.82 0.63
N GLN A 8 5.68 -17.30 0.72
CA GLN A 8 6.17 -18.07 1.87
C GLN A 8 6.70 -17.16 2.99
N LEU A 9 6.94 -15.87 2.70
CA LEU A 9 7.57 -14.91 3.61
C LEU A 9 6.64 -13.75 3.97
N ALA A 10 5.67 -13.44 3.12
CA ALA A 10 4.79 -12.29 3.28
C ALA A 10 3.37 -12.60 2.81
N GLU A 11 2.39 -11.97 3.45
CA GLU A 11 1.00 -11.93 3.00
C GLU A 11 0.86 -10.91 1.87
N ILE A 12 0.23 -11.31 0.76
CA ILE A 12 0.04 -10.42 -0.40
C ILE A 12 -1.39 -9.89 -0.37
N LYS A 13 -1.51 -8.56 -0.30
CA LYS A 13 -2.79 -7.85 -0.26
C LYS A 13 -2.92 -6.89 -1.44
N TYR A 14 -4.16 -6.61 -1.83
CA TYR A 14 -4.48 -5.72 -2.95
C TYR A 14 -5.13 -4.43 -2.46
N GLY A 15 -4.75 -3.30 -3.06
CA GLY A 15 -5.45 -2.03 -2.85
C GLY A 15 -6.91 -2.08 -3.32
N LYS A 16 -7.72 -1.14 -2.82
CA LYS A 16 -9.13 -0.95 -3.20
C LYS A 16 -9.39 0.49 -3.64
N ASP A 17 -10.52 0.71 -4.32
CA ASP A 17 -10.93 2.06 -4.71
C ASP A 17 -11.26 2.90 -3.46
N HIS A 18 -10.68 4.10 -3.38
CA HIS A 18 -10.79 5.02 -2.25
C HIS A 18 -11.81 6.14 -2.51
N LYS A 19 -12.40 6.24 -3.72
CA LYS A 19 -13.20 7.41 -4.14
C LYS A 19 -14.42 7.71 -3.26
N LYS A 20 -14.99 6.69 -2.64
CA LYS A 20 -16.18 6.83 -1.77
C LYS A 20 -15.85 7.32 -0.35
N LEU A 21 -14.57 7.35 0.02
CA LEU A 21 -14.15 7.74 1.36
C LEU A 21 -14.11 9.27 1.51
N GLY A 22 -14.49 9.72 2.70
CA GLY A 22 -14.45 11.12 3.11
C GLY A 22 -13.02 11.63 3.30
N LYS A 23 -12.88 12.92 3.66
CA LYS A 23 -11.58 13.48 4.07
C LYS A 23 -11.24 13.02 5.49
N GLY A 24 -9.97 12.73 5.74
CA GLY A 24 -9.47 12.37 7.07
C GLY A 24 -7.94 12.43 7.11
N SER A 25 -7.32 11.60 7.96
CA SER A 25 -5.88 11.61 8.22
C SER A 25 -5.15 10.35 7.74
N VAL A 26 -5.85 9.38 7.14
CA VAL A 26 -5.24 8.14 6.62
C VAL A 26 -4.67 8.41 5.22
N PRO A 27 -3.37 8.21 4.96
CA PRO A 27 -2.80 8.39 3.63
C PRO A 27 -3.27 7.31 2.65
N VAL A 28 -3.67 7.73 1.45
CA VAL A 28 -3.94 6.83 0.31
C VAL A 28 -2.74 6.82 -0.62
N TYR A 29 -2.23 5.63 -0.92
CA TYR A 29 -1.09 5.46 -1.83
C TYR A 29 -1.52 5.07 -3.23
N GLY A 30 -0.97 5.79 -4.22
CA GLY A 30 -1.00 5.41 -5.63
C GLY A 30 0.38 5.06 -6.15
N THR A 31 0.49 4.94 -7.47
CA THR A 31 1.76 4.59 -8.15
C THR A 31 2.86 5.63 -7.93
N GLY A 32 2.50 6.89 -7.67
CA GLY A 32 3.41 8.00 -7.42
C GLY A 32 3.66 8.32 -5.94
N GLY A 33 3.10 7.55 -5.01
CA GLY A 33 3.15 7.85 -3.57
C GLY A 33 1.79 8.33 -3.04
N ILE A 34 1.80 9.17 -2.01
CA ILE A 34 0.58 9.66 -1.35
C ILE A 34 -0.24 10.51 -2.34
N MET A 35 -1.50 10.14 -2.54
CA MET A 35 -2.43 10.83 -3.43
C MET A 35 -3.35 11.80 -2.69
N ARG A 36 -3.82 11.40 -1.50
CA ARG A 36 -4.73 12.16 -0.64
C ARG A 36 -4.81 11.52 0.74
N TYR A 37 -5.58 12.16 1.63
CA TYR A 37 -5.94 11.59 2.92
C TYR A 37 -7.43 11.33 3.03
N VAL A 38 -7.79 10.24 3.70
CA VAL A 38 -9.17 9.75 3.86
C VAL A 38 -9.49 9.39 5.30
N ASN A 39 -10.77 9.18 5.61
CA ASN A 39 -11.26 8.91 6.97
C ASN A 39 -11.30 7.42 7.36
N ASP A 40 -10.93 6.52 6.46
CA ASP A 40 -10.96 5.08 6.70
C ASP A 40 -9.79 4.39 5.98
N PHE A 41 -9.46 3.17 6.40
CA PHE A 41 -8.30 2.41 5.92
C PHE A 41 -8.69 0.96 5.65
N ILE A 42 -7.87 0.24 4.90
CA ILE A 42 -8.08 -1.20 4.67
C ILE A 42 -6.99 -2.04 5.32
N TYR A 43 -5.81 -1.46 5.58
CA TYR A 43 -4.69 -2.14 6.23
C TYR A 43 -4.03 -1.25 7.29
N GLU A 44 -3.48 -1.90 8.32
CA GLU A 44 -2.71 -1.26 9.37
C GLU A 44 -1.49 -2.11 9.71
N GLY A 45 -0.34 -1.46 9.87
CA GLY A 45 0.91 -2.08 10.29
C GLY A 45 2.09 -1.69 9.39
N GLU A 46 3.14 -2.49 9.48
CA GLU A 46 4.36 -2.35 8.66
C GLU A 46 4.19 -3.09 7.33
N SER A 47 4.49 -2.43 6.21
CA SER A 47 4.27 -3.03 4.88
C SER A 47 5.16 -2.41 3.80
N VAL A 48 5.38 -3.19 2.74
CA VAL A 48 5.99 -2.71 1.49
C VAL A 48 4.90 -2.63 0.42
N LEU A 49 4.69 -1.44 -0.12
CA LEU A 49 3.76 -1.21 -1.22
C LEU A 49 4.50 -1.32 -2.56
N ILE A 50 4.01 -2.20 -3.41
CA ILE A 50 4.56 -2.46 -4.74
C ILE A 50 3.61 -1.87 -5.80
N PRO A 51 4.01 -0.83 -6.55
CA PRO A 51 3.17 -0.28 -7.61
C PRO A 51 2.89 -1.31 -8.70
N ARG A 52 1.64 -1.35 -9.20
CA ARG A 52 1.22 -2.30 -10.24
C ARG A 52 1.37 -1.75 -11.69
N LYS A 53 1.46 -0.44 -11.87
CA LYS A 53 1.59 0.22 -13.18
C LYS A 53 2.39 1.51 -13.04
N GLY A 54 3.12 1.89 -14.10
CA GLY A 54 3.90 3.14 -14.12
C GLY A 54 5.22 2.98 -13.37
N SER A 55 5.35 3.64 -12.23
CA SER A 55 6.57 3.70 -11.41
C SER A 55 6.87 2.41 -10.65
N LEU A 56 7.02 1.27 -11.37
CA LEU A 56 7.22 -0.07 -10.79
C LEU A 56 8.45 -0.18 -9.86
N ASN A 57 9.45 0.67 -10.05
CA ASN A 57 10.67 0.70 -9.23
C ASN A 57 10.51 1.54 -7.95
N ASN A 58 9.36 2.19 -7.75
CA ASN A 58 9.12 3.05 -6.60
C ASN A 58 8.41 2.27 -5.49
N LEU A 59 9.19 1.48 -4.74
CA LEU A 59 8.68 0.76 -3.58
C LEU A 59 8.52 1.73 -2.41
N PHE A 60 7.40 1.62 -1.70
CA PHE A 60 7.18 2.39 -0.49
C PHE A 60 7.22 1.48 0.73
N TYR A 61 8.08 1.80 1.67
CA TYR A 61 7.99 1.24 3.01
C TYR A 61 7.08 2.13 3.86
N VAL A 62 6.06 1.53 4.46
CA VAL A 62 5.05 2.27 5.24
C VAL A 62 4.83 1.61 6.59
N HIS A 63 4.45 2.43 7.57
CA HIS A 63 4.08 1.98 8.90
C HIS A 63 2.86 2.80 9.38
N GLY A 64 1.79 2.11 9.77
CA GLY A 64 0.54 2.72 10.25
C GLY A 64 -0.66 2.33 9.39
N LYS A 65 -1.70 3.17 9.39
CA LYS A 65 -2.96 2.95 8.64
C LYS A 65 -2.84 3.44 7.20
N PHE A 66 -3.31 2.66 6.23
CA PHE A 66 -3.30 2.98 4.79
C PHE A 66 -4.36 2.22 3.97
#